data_AF-A0A381WGW1-F1
#
_entry.id   AF-A0A381WGW1-F1
#
_cell.length_a   1.000
_cell.length_b   1.000
_cell.length_c   1.000
_cell.angle_alpha   90.00
_cell.angle_beta   90.00
_cell.angle_gamma   90.00
#
_symmetry.space_group_name_H-M   'P 1'
#
loop_
_entity.id
_entity.type
_entity.pdbx_description
1 polymer ?
#
loop_
_entity_poly.entity_id
_entity_poly.type
_entity_poly.pdbx_seq_one_letter_code
_entity_poly.pdbx_strand_id
1 'polypeptide(L)'
;MTIDLTTILILVVLALVGWNVYLSSRGKEENEDESRLNEIKTSLSSQTSSLEGLIRDVASFQDPLSKLNRYLSGGTLAGSFGEWSLEAIITDIFPPDKFETNCEVISGSGQRVEFAIKLPEGLLPIDAKFPSALYDNYMDASNRGDKDSVNTALNAIKRHVINDAKDIKEKYTQTGITIDLGVMFIPSESLMQLIDSIEDLRLSIFRDSRVLVMGPNSLAAYLISIHMGFRNLALNERAEEILVEFGNLKKEFESFESSTEDLSKKAEAMLKAVDKHETRERQMNRALKRMEEIGEDNKDNE
;
A
#
# COMPACT_ATOMS: atom_id res chain seq x y z
N MET A 1 -23.84 24.97 60.10
CA MET A 1 -22.74 25.45 59.23
C MET A 1 -23.39 26.12 58.04
N THR A 2 -23.57 27.44 58.09
CA THR A 2 -24.23 28.22 57.03
C THR A 2 -23.21 28.45 55.91
N ILE A 3 -23.48 27.91 54.73
CA ILE A 3 -22.66 28.11 53.54
C ILE A 3 -22.86 29.57 53.10
N ASP A 4 -21.77 30.34 53.05
CA ASP A 4 -21.82 31.76 52.68
C ASP A 4 -22.08 31.93 51.17
N LEU A 5 -22.76 33.00 50.79
CA LEU A 5 -23.19 33.29 49.41
C LEU A 5 -22.00 33.31 48.44
N THR A 6 -20.83 33.72 48.92
CA THR A 6 -19.56 33.72 48.19
C THR A 6 -19.13 32.31 47.77
N THR A 7 -19.25 31.33 48.64
CA THR A 7 -18.91 29.92 48.34
C THR A 7 -19.88 29.28 47.35
N ILE A 8 -21.15 29.65 47.39
CA ILE A 8 -22.14 29.19 46.39
C ILE A 8 -21.82 29.78 45.01
N LEU A 9 -21.45 31.07 44.95
CA LEU A 9 -21.10 31.73 43.70
C LEU A 9 -19.88 31.07 43.03
N ILE A 10 -18.84 30.74 43.82
CA ILE A 10 -17.63 30.07 43.32
C ILE A 10 -17.95 28.67 42.76
N LEU A 11 -18.79 27.90 43.44
CA LEU A 11 -19.20 26.57 42.97
C LEU A 11 -19.99 26.64 41.66
N VAL A 12 -20.86 27.63 41.50
CA VAL A 12 -21.61 27.85 40.25
C VAL A 12 -20.68 28.23 39.11
N VAL A 13 -19.70 29.11 39.34
CA VAL A 13 -18.72 29.49 38.33
C VAL A 13 -17.85 28.29 37.92
N LEU A 14 -17.39 27.49 38.88
CA LEU A 14 -16.60 26.28 38.58
C LEU A 14 -17.43 25.24 37.80
N ALA A 15 -18.71 25.08 38.13
CA ALA A 15 -19.60 24.19 37.37
C ALA A 15 -19.83 24.68 35.94
N LEU A 16 -19.99 25.99 35.73
CA LEU A 16 -20.17 26.58 34.40
C LEU A 16 -18.90 26.50 33.56
N VAL A 17 -17.73 26.75 34.15
CA VAL A 17 -16.43 26.60 33.48
C VAL A 17 -16.18 25.14 33.14
N GLY A 18 -16.41 24.22 34.09
CA GLY A 18 -16.30 22.78 33.85
C GLY A 18 -17.24 22.29 32.76
N TRP A 19 -18.49 22.79 32.74
CA TRP A 19 -19.48 22.49 31.70
C TRP A 19 -19.07 23.03 30.33
N ASN A 20 -18.50 24.25 30.28
CA ASN A 20 -18.03 24.88 29.05
C ASN A 20 -16.81 24.14 28.47
N VAL A 21 -15.84 23.77 29.32
CA VAL A 21 -14.66 22.99 28.94
C VAL A 21 -15.04 21.58 28.50
N TYR A 22 -16.00 20.95 29.17
CA TYR A 22 -16.55 19.63 28.81
C TYR A 22 -17.25 19.66 27.43
N LEU A 23 -18.09 20.67 27.18
CA LEU A 23 -18.72 20.88 25.86
C LEU A 23 -17.68 21.17 24.76
N SER A 24 -16.67 21.97 25.07
CA SER A 24 -15.62 22.33 24.11
C SER A 24 -14.68 21.16 23.78
N SER A 25 -14.49 20.21 24.68
CA SER A 25 -13.64 19.03 24.43
C SER A 25 -14.42 17.95 23.66
N ARG A 26 -15.69 17.71 24.02
CA ARG A 26 -16.53 16.73 23.31
C ARG A 26 -16.79 17.10 21.86
N GLY A 27 -16.98 18.39 21.58
CA GLY A 27 -17.17 18.88 20.20
C GLY A 27 -15.90 18.87 19.34
N LYS A 28 -14.71 18.73 19.92
CA LYS A 28 -13.45 18.58 19.16
C LYS A 28 -13.18 17.12 18.80
N GLU A 29 -13.35 16.19 19.73
CA GLU A 29 -13.14 14.75 19.48
C GLU A 29 -14.13 14.20 18.43
N GLU A 30 -15.43 14.53 18.50
CA GLU A 30 -16.42 14.07 17.50
C GLU A 30 -16.12 14.58 16.07
N ASN A 31 -15.67 15.83 15.93
CA ASN A 31 -15.37 16.42 14.62
C ASN A 31 -14.05 15.89 14.01
N GLU A 32 -13.04 15.59 14.85
CA GLU A 32 -11.77 15.05 14.37
C GLU A 32 -11.92 13.60 13.91
N ASP A 33 -12.70 12.79 14.64
CA ASP A 33 -12.99 11.40 14.27
C ASP A 33 -13.88 11.32 13.02
N GLU A 34 -14.90 12.17 12.88
CA GLU A 34 -15.71 12.23 11.64
C GLU A 34 -14.87 12.66 10.43
N SER A 35 -13.96 13.62 10.60
CA SER A 35 -13.07 14.07 9.52
C SER A 35 -12.13 12.95 9.06
N ARG A 36 -11.49 12.24 10.00
CA ARG A 36 -10.60 11.10 9.70
C ARG A 36 -11.36 9.93 9.06
N LEU A 37 -12.56 9.63 9.55
CA LEU A 37 -13.42 8.59 8.97
C LEU A 37 -13.89 8.95 7.56
N ASN A 38 -14.16 10.22 7.29
CA ASN A 38 -14.51 10.69 5.95
C ASN A 38 -13.30 10.65 5.01
N GLU A 39 -12.10 11.03 5.44
CA GLU A 39 -10.89 10.86 4.63
C GLU A 39 -10.61 9.39 4.29
N ILE A 40 -10.72 8.49 5.26
CA ILE A 40 -10.56 7.04 5.05
C ILE A 40 -11.61 6.51 4.07
N LYS A 41 -12.90 6.89 4.24
CA LYS A 41 -13.96 6.50 3.30
C LYS A 41 -13.75 7.03 1.89
N THR A 42 -13.28 8.28 1.77
CA THR A 42 -13.03 8.91 0.47
C THR A 42 -11.85 8.24 -0.24
N SER A 43 -10.77 7.95 0.51
CA SER A 43 -9.61 7.21 0.00
C SER A 43 -9.98 5.78 -0.41
N LEU A 44 -10.73 5.05 0.42
CA LEU A 44 -11.25 3.73 0.06
C LEU A 44 -12.11 3.80 -1.21
N SER A 45 -13.06 4.73 -1.26
CA SER A 45 -13.96 4.89 -2.42
C SER A 45 -13.18 5.21 -3.70
N SER A 46 -12.11 6.00 -3.60
CA SER A 46 -11.22 6.32 -4.72
C SER A 46 -10.40 5.11 -5.20
N GLN A 47 -10.01 4.22 -4.29
CA GLN A 47 -9.34 2.97 -4.62
C GLN A 47 -10.32 1.99 -5.27
N THR A 48 -11.54 1.87 -4.74
CA THR A 48 -12.59 1.02 -5.33
C THR A 48 -12.99 1.48 -6.72
N SER A 49 -13.13 2.79 -6.95
CA SER A 49 -13.45 3.32 -8.28
C SER A 49 -12.29 3.16 -9.29
N SER A 50 -11.04 3.27 -8.84
CA SER A 50 -9.87 2.96 -9.66
C SER A 50 -9.84 1.48 -10.04
N LEU A 51 -10.18 0.59 -9.10
CA LEU A 51 -10.32 -0.84 -9.36
C LEU A 51 -11.46 -1.16 -10.33
N GLU A 52 -12.63 -0.56 -10.15
CA GLU A 52 -13.76 -0.70 -11.09
C GLU A 52 -13.39 -0.20 -12.49
N GLY A 53 -12.64 0.90 -12.57
CA GLY A 53 -12.07 1.41 -13.82
C GLY A 53 -11.16 0.40 -14.50
N LEU A 54 -10.18 -0.15 -13.77
CA LEU A 54 -9.28 -1.17 -14.29
C LEU A 54 -10.02 -2.46 -14.70
N ILE A 55 -11.02 -2.91 -13.94
CA ILE A 55 -11.86 -4.06 -14.31
C ILE A 55 -12.66 -3.78 -15.58
N ARG A 56 -13.16 -2.56 -15.75
CA ARG A 56 -13.89 -2.15 -16.96
C ARG A 56 -12.96 -2.05 -18.17
N ASP A 57 -11.74 -1.55 -17.97
CA ASP A 57 -10.72 -1.49 -19.01
C ASP A 57 -10.32 -2.92 -19.42
N VAL A 58 -10.18 -3.86 -18.46
CA VAL A 58 -10.03 -5.30 -18.72
C VAL A 58 -11.20 -5.87 -19.55
N ALA A 59 -12.43 -5.52 -19.22
CA ALA A 59 -13.60 -5.93 -20.01
C ALA A 59 -13.62 -5.34 -21.43
N SER A 60 -12.91 -4.23 -21.65
CA SER A 60 -12.80 -3.54 -22.94
C SER A 60 -11.72 -4.09 -23.88
N PHE A 61 -10.91 -5.07 -23.46
CA PHE A 61 -9.98 -5.82 -24.34
C PHE A 61 -10.70 -6.74 -25.34
N GLN A 62 -11.97 -6.48 -25.65
CA GLN A 62 -12.70 -7.13 -26.73
C GLN A 62 -12.46 -6.37 -28.04
N ASP A 63 -11.37 -6.69 -28.74
CA ASP A 63 -11.17 -6.26 -30.14
C ASP A 63 -11.10 -7.48 -31.09
N PRO A 64 -11.32 -7.34 -32.41
CA PRO A 64 -12.38 -8.04 -33.14
C PRO A 64 -11.98 -9.46 -33.56
N LEU A 65 -12.70 -10.45 -33.01
CA LEU A 65 -12.53 -11.90 -33.18
C LEU A 65 -12.42 -12.38 -34.65
N SER A 66 -12.92 -11.63 -35.63
CA SER A 66 -12.98 -12.07 -37.04
C SER A 66 -11.70 -11.84 -37.84
N LYS A 67 -10.86 -10.86 -37.47
CA LYS A 67 -9.56 -10.63 -38.14
C LYS A 67 -8.44 -11.47 -37.55
N LEU A 68 -8.55 -11.85 -36.28
CA LEU A 68 -7.57 -12.65 -35.54
C LEU A 68 -7.55 -14.11 -36.01
N ASN A 69 -8.71 -14.68 -36.34
CA ASN A 69 -8.85 -16.08 -36.76
C ASN A 69 -8.01 -16.45 -38.01
N ARG A 70 -7.60 -15.46 -38.81
CA ARG A 70 -6.76 -15.65 -40.00
C ARG A 70 -5.25 -15.63 -39.70
N TYR A 71 -4.84 -15.14 -38.52
CA TYR A 71 -3.43 -15.06 -38.09
C TYR A 71 -3.00 -16.24 -37.19
N LEU A 72 -3.95 -16.97 -36.60
CA LEU A 72 -3.66 -18.01 -35.59
C LEU A 72 -3.45 -19.42 -36.17
N SER A 73 -3.75 -19.64 -37.45
CA SER A 73 -3.69 -20.95 -38.13
C SER A 73 -2.29 -21.37 -38.61
N GLY A 74 -1.22 -20.81 -38.03
CA GLY A 74 0.17 -21.16 -38.36
C GLY A 74 1.08 -21.01 -37.15
N GLY A 75 1.73 -22.10 -36.73
CA GLY A 75 2.42 -22.21 -35.42
C GLY A 75 3.36 -21.06 -35.08
N THR A 76 4.18 -20.57 -36.01
CA THR A 76 5.10 -19.44 -35.75
C THR A 76 4.37 -18.12 -35.51
N LEU A 77 3.31 -17.84 -36.28
CA LEU A 77 2.52 -16.61 -36.11
C LEU A 77 1.70 -16.66 -34.81
N ALA A 78 1.20 -17.85 -34.46
CA ALA A 78 0.49 -18.09 -33.21
C ALA A 78 1.40 -17.85 -31.98
N GLY A 79 2.66 -18.30 -32.04
CA GLY A 79 3.66 -18.04 -30.99
C GLY A 79 3.93 -16.54 -30.81
N SER A 80 4.30 -15.85 -31.89
CA SER A 80 4.57 -14.40 -31.84
C SER A 80 3.36 -13.58 -31.42
N PHE A 81 2.15 -14.00 -31.78
CA PHE A 81 0.92 -13.36 -31.32
C PHE A 81 0.72 -13.53 -29.80
N GLY A 82 1.01 -14.72 -29.27
CA GLY A 82 0.93 -15.00 -27.84
C GLY A 82 1.89 -14.14 -27.04
N GLU A 83 3.15 -14.04 -27.48
CA GLU A 83 4.16 -13.18 -26.87
C GLU A 83 3.75 -11.70 -26.91
N TRP A 84 3.31 -11.21 -28.06
CA TRP A 84 2.86 -9.82 -28.22
C TRP A 84 1.65 -9.50 -27.34
N SER A 85 0.66 -10.41 -27.28
CA SER A 85 -0.53 -10.21 -26.44
C SER A 85 -0.16 -10.20 -24.96
N LEU A 86 0.79 -11.04 -24.53
CA LEU A 86 1.29 -11.06 -23.16
C LEU A 86 2.01 -9.76 -22.82
N GLU A 87 2.89 -9.31 -23.71
CA GLU A 87 3.63 -8.06 -23.57
C GLU A 87 2.66 -6.88 -23.39
N ALA A 88 1.67 -6.75 -24.28
CA ALA A 88 0.70 -5.66 -24.23
C ALA A 88 -0.02 -5.57 -22.86
N ILE A 89 -0.51 -6.70 -22.34
CA ILE A 89 -1.18 -6.75 -21.04
C ILE A 89 -0.23 -6.31 -19.92
N ILE A 90 1.02 -6.80 -19.93
CA ILE A 90 2.00 -6.48 -18.88
C ILE A 90 2.39 -5.00 -18.94
N THR A 91 2.67 -4.46 -20.12
CA THR A 91 3.11 -3.06 -20.30
C THR A 91 2.01 -2.05 -20.00
N ASP A 92 0.74 -2.41 -20.19
CA ASP A 92 -0.38 -1.56 -19.83
C ASP A 92 -0.59 -1.47 -18.30
N ILE A 93 -0.21 -2.52 -17.57
CA ILE A 93 -0.43 -2.62 -16.11
C ILE A 93 0.79 -2.16 -15.32
N PHE A 94 2.00 -2.52 -15.76
CA PHE A 94 3.23 -2.31 -14.99
C PHE A 94 4.20 -1.35 -15.68
N PRO A 95 4.89 -0.50 -14.90
CA PRO A 95 6.04 0.23 -15.40
C PRO A 95 7.23 -0.74 -15.66
N PRO A 96 8.16 -0.38 -16.58
CA PRO A 96 9.24 -1.28 -17.01
C PRO A 96 10.18 -1.76 -15.90
N ASP A 97 10.24 -1.08 -14.75
CA ASP A 97 11.09 -1.49 -13.62
C ASP A 97 10.53 -2.69 -12.86
N LYS A 98 9.25 -3.06 -13.05
CA LYS A 98 8.54 -4.10 -12.28
C LYS A 98 8.55 -5.48 -12.95
N PHE A 99 9.11 -5.62 -14.13
CA PHE A 99 9.22 -6.90 -14.82
C PHE A 99 10.53 -7.01 -15.59
N GLU A 100 10.85 -8.21 -16.03
CA GLU A 100 11.91 -8.52 -16.99
C GLU A 100 11.28 -9.23 -18.19
N THR A 101 11.81 -8.98 -19.39
CA THR A 101 11.36 -9.61 -20.63
C THR A 101 12.42 -10.57 -21.16
N ASN A 102 11.97 -11.68 -21.73
CA ASN A 102 12.81 -12.74 -22.30
C ASN A 102 14.03 -13.00 -21.43
N CYS A 103 13.84 -13.35 -20.17
CA CYS A 103 14.91 -13.38 -19.17
C CYS A 103 15.21 -14.78 -18.69
N GLU A 104 16.46 -15.02 -18.29
CA GLU A 104 16.86 -16.26 -17.64
C GLU A 104 16.64 -16.10 -16.13
N VAL A 105 15.52 -16.63 -15.63
CA VAL A 105 15.14 -16.51 -14.21
C VAL A 105 16.07 -17.31 -13.29
N ILE A 106 16.55 -18.47 -13.75
CA ILE A 106 17.51 -19.32 -13.03
C ILE A 106 18.86 -19.22 -13.72
N SER A 107 19.81 -18.54 -13.09
CA SER A 107 21.13 -18.29 -13.67
C SER A 107 21.88 -19.58 -14.01
N GLY A 108 22.33 -19.70 -15.26
CA GLY A 108 23.08 -20.86 -15.76
C GLY A 108 22.20 -22.01 -16.28
N SER A 109 20.87 -21.86 -16.28
CA SER A 109 19.94 -22.83 -16.85
C SER A 109 19.88 -22.79 -18.38
N GLY A 110 20.21 -21.63 -18.98
CA GLY A 110 20.03 -21.36 -20.40
C GLY A 110 18.57 -21.34 -20.86
N GLN A 111 17.61 -21.47 -19.94
CA GLN A 111 16.17 -21.41 -20.23
C GLN A 111 15.70 -19.96 -20.03
N ARG A 112 14.96 -19.42 -21.00
CA ARG A 112 14.45 -18.05 -20.95
C ARG A 112 12.94 -18.08 -20.92
N VAL A 113 12.34 -17.36 -19.98
CA VAL A 113 10.90 -17.14 -19.89
C VAL A 113 10.55 -15.84 -20.59
N GLU A 114 9.37 -15.78 -21.23
CA GLU A 114 8.90 -14.61 -21.94
C GLU A 114 8.81 -13.39 -21.02
N PHE A 115 8.25 -13.56 -19.81
CA PHE A 115 8.18 -12.49 -18.82
C PHE A 115 8.42 -13.01 -17.40
N ALA A 116 9.00 -12.15 -16.56
CA ALA A 116 9.10 -12.38 -15.13
C ALA A 116 8.70 -11.12 -14.35
N ILE A 117 7.66 -11.20 -13.52
CA ILE A 117 7.24 -10.09 -12.65
C ILE A 117 8.12 -10.08 -11.39
N LYS A 118 8.66 -8.92 -11.02
CA LYS A 118 9.50 -8.75 -9.83
C LYS A 118 8.63 -8.59 -8.59
N LEU A 119 8.58 -9.61 -7.74
CA LEU A 119 7.91 -9.55 -6.44
C LEU A 119 8.96 -9.40 -5.33
N PRO A 120 8.57 -8.94 -4.12
CA PRO A 120 9.48 -8.86 -2.99
C PRO A 120 10.16 -10.19 -2.61
N GLU A 121 9.45 -11.31 -2.80
CA GLU A 121 9.91 -12.65 -2.42
C GLU A 121 10.66 -13.38 -3.56
N GLY A 122 10.72 -12.81 -4.77
CA GLY A 122 11.35 -13.43 -5.93
C GLY A 122 10.65 -13.10 -7.24
N LEU A 123 11.08 -13.75 -8.32
CA LEU A 123 10.48 -13.57 -9.64
C LEU A 123 9.26 -14.48 -9.81
N LEU A 124 8.19 -13.96 -10.42
CA LEU A 124 7.06 -14.75 -10.92
C LEU A 124 7.20 -14.96 -12.43
N PRO A 125 7.56 -16.18 -12.89
CA PRO A 125 7.67 -16.47 -14.32
C PRO A 125 6.27 -16.61 -14.97
N ILE A 126 6.14 -16.02 -16.16
CA ILE A 126 4.93 -16.07 -16.99
C ILE A 126 5.34 -16.48 -18.40
N ASP A 127 4.87 -17.65 -18.83
CA ASP A 127 5.19 -18.24 -20.14
C ASP A 127 3.94 -18.35 -21.02
N ALA A 128 4.06 -17.97 -22.29
CA ALA A 128 2.96 -17.98 -23.25
C ALA A 128 2.86 -19.32 -23.98
N LYS A 129 1.74 -20.04 -23.80
CA LYS A 129 1.48 -21.33 -24.44
C LYS A 129 0.22 -21.28 -25.28
N PHE A 130 0.39 -21.38 -26.61
CA PHE A 130 -0.73 -21.43 -27.53
C PHE A 130 -0.71 -22.67 -28.44
N PRO A 131 -1.38 -23.77 -28.02
CA PRO A 131 -1.51 -24.97 -28.85
C PRO A 131 -2.55 -24.80 -29.96
N SER A 132 -2.35 -23.80 -30.84
CA SER A 132 -3.34 -23.39 -31.86
C SER A 132 -3.75 -24.53 -32.77
N ALA A 133 -2.82 -25.36 -33.23
CA ALA A 133 -3.11 -26.50 -34.06
C ALA A 133 -4.00 -27.56 -33.38
N LEU A 134 -3.85 -27.77 -32.06
CA LEU A 134 -4.73 -28.68 -31.31
C LEU A 134 -6.12 -28.09 -31.15
N TYR A 135 -6.20 -26.78 -30.95
CA TYR A 135 -7.46 -26.07 -30.87
C TYR A 135 -8.22 -26.06 -32.21
N ASP A 136 -7.52 -25.82 -33.32
CA ASP A 136 -8.09 -25.89 -34.67
C ASP A 136 -8.67 -27.28 -34.96
N ASN A 137 -7.93 -28.35 -34.62
CA ASN A 137 -8.40 -29.72 -34.76
C ASN A 137 -9.67 -30.00 -33.93
N TYR A 138 -9.76 -29.45 -32.72
CA TYR A 138 -10.96 -29.55 -31.89
C TYR A 138 -12.14 -28.81 -32.54
N MET A 139 -11.93 -27.58 -33.02
CA MET A 139 -12.97 -26.79 -33.69
C MET A 139 -13.50 -27.50 -34.94
N ASP A 140 -12.63 -28.07 -35.75
CA ASP A 140 -13.00 -28.84 -36.94
C ASP A 140 -13.80 -30.10 -36.59
N ALA A 141 -13.36 -30.85 -35.57
CA ALA A 141 -14.09 -32.03 -35.10
C ALA A 141 -15.49 -31.66 -34.57
N SER A 142 -15.58 -30.57 -33.80
CA SER A 142 -16.83 -30.05 -33.26
C SER A 142 -17.78 -29.60 -34.37
N ASN A 143 -17.28 -28.89 -35.38
CA ASN A 143 -18.06 -28.44 -36.53
C ASN A 143 -18.60 -29.60 -37.38
N ARG A 144 -17.85 -30.71 -37.50
CA ARG A 144 -18.30 -31.93 -38.18
C ARG A 144 -19.31 -32.74 -37.36
N GLY A 145 -19.50 -32.43 -36.07
CA GLY A 145 -20.37 -33.19 -35.18
C GLY A 145 -19.86 -34.61 -34.86
N ASP A 146 -18.57 -34.87 -35.07
CA ASP A 146 -17.95 -36.17 -34.82
C ASP A 146 -17.49 -36.26 -33.36
N LYS A 147 -18.31 -36.93 -32.53
CA LYS A 147 -18.08 -37.05 -31.08
C LYS A 147 -16.76 -37.74 -30.74
N ASP A 148 -16.33 -38.73 -31.52
CA ASP A 148 -15.12 -39.49 -31.23
C ASP A 148 -13.88 -38.65 -31.54
N SER A 149 -13.90 -37.90 -32.65
CA SER A 149 -12.86 -36.92 -32.97
C SER A 149 -12.80 -35.79 -31.95
N VAL A 150 -13.94 -35.28 -31.48
CA VAL A 150 -14.01 -34.24 -30.44
C VAL A 150 -13.34 -34.73 -29.14
N ASN A 151 -13.70 -35.93 -28.67
CA ASN A 151 -13.11 -36.52 -27.48
C ASN A 151 -11.60 -36.75 -27.63
N THR A 152 -11.17 -37.16 -28.83
CA THR A 152 -9.74 -37.35 -29.12
C THR A 152 -8.98 -36.02 -29.07
N ALA A 153 -9.52 -34.96 -29.67
CA ALA A 153 -8.92 -33.63 -29.65
C ALA A 153 -8.88 -33.03 -28.23
N LEU A 154 -9.95 -33.17 -27.45
CA LEU A 154 -9.99 -32.75 -26.05
C LEU A 154 -8.90 -33.43 -25.21
N ASN A 155 -8.72 -34.75 -25.37
CA ASN A 155 -7.66 -35.48 -24.68
C ASN A 155 -6.26 -35.05 -25.10
N ALA A 156 -6.07 -34.69 -26.37
CA ALA A 156 -4.81 -34.15 -26.86
C ALA A 156 -4.48 -32.79 -26.23
N ILE A 157 -5.45 -31.86 -26.19
CA ILE A 157 -5.32 -30.56 -25.51
C ILE A 157 -5.01 -30.77 -24.02
N LYS A 158 -5.77 -31.64 -23.34
CA LYS A 158 -5.55 -31.95 -21.91
C LYS A 158 -4.11 -32.38 -21.63
N ARG A 159 -3.60 -33.34 -22.40
CA ARG A 159 -2.22 -33.84 -22.23
C ARG A 159 -1.18 -32.75 -22.52
N HIS A 160 -1.41 -31.95 -23.56
CA HIS A 160 -0.50 -30.88 -23.95
C HIS A 160 -0.37 -29.83 -22.85
N VAL A 161 -1.50 -29.31 -22.35
CA VAL A 161 -1.52 -28.30 -21.27
C VAL A 161 -0.89 -28.83 -19.98
N ILE A 162 -1.08 -30.13 -19.64
CA ILE A 162 -0.40 -30.74 -18.49
C ILE A 162 1.12 -30.77 -18.68
N ASN A 163 1.59 -31.11 -19.88
CA ASN A 163 3.02 -31.14 -20.17
C ASN A 163 3.62 -29.73 -20.15
N ASP A 164 2.95 -28.76 -20.75
CA ASP A 164 3.37 -27.35 -20.68
C ASP A 164 3.51 -26.85 -19.24
N ALA A 165 2.59 -27.24 -18.35
CA ALA A 165 2.67 -26.87 -16.95
C ALA A 165 3.88 -27.50 -16.24
N LYS A 166 4.22 -28.74 -16.58
CA LYS A 166 5.42 -29.40 -16.05
C LYS A 166 6.68 -28.73 -16.56
N ASP A 167 6.73 -28.43 -17.85
CA ASP A 167 7.85 -27.73 -18.47
C ASP A 167 8.08 -26.37 -17.81
N ILE A 168 7.02 -25.58 -17.58
CA ILE A 168 7.11 -24.29 -16.89
C ILE A 168 7.70 -24.45 -15.48
N LYS A 169 7.20 -25.42 -14.71
CA LYS A 169 7.72 -25.71 -13.38
C LYS A 169 9.21 -26.07 -13.44
N GLU A 170 9.57 -27.05 -14.27
CA GLU A 170 10.94 -27.57 -14.34
C GLU A 170 11.95 -26.54 -14.84
N LYS A 171 11.56 -25.68 -15.78
CA LYS A 171 12.45 -24.68 -16.37
C LYS A 171 12.58 -23.41 -15.57
N TYR A 172 11.52 -22.98 -14.88
CA TYR A 172 11.45 -21.61 -14.36
C TYR A 172 11.19 -21.51 -12.87
N THR A 173 10.89 -22.60 -12.16
CA THR A 173 10.64 -22.53 -10.71
C THR A 173 11.81 -23.06 -9.88
N GLN A 174 12.35 -22.23 -9.00
CA GLN A 174 13.39 -22.61 -8.04
C GLN A 174 13.26 -21.81 -6.74
N THR A 175 13.15 -22.52 -5.62
CA THR A 175 13.06 -21.94 -4.28
C THR A 175 14.21 -20.97 -3.99
N GLY A 176 13.88 -19.76 -3.53
CA GLY A 176 14.83 -18.70 -3.19
C GLY A 176 15.30 -17.87 -4.38
N ILE A 177 14.88 -18.20 -5.61
CA ILE A 177 15.13 -17.40 -6.82
C ILE A 177 13.79 -16.90 -7.39
N THR A 178 12.89 -17.85 -7.66
CA THR A 178 11.52 -17.57 -8.05
C THR A 178 10.58 -17.91 -6.91
N ILE A 179 9.36 -17.37 -6.98
CA ILE A 179 8.30 -17.88 -6.12
C ILE A 179 7.91 -19.31 -6.55
N ASP A 180 7.35 -20.10 -5.64
CA ASP A 180 6.85 -21.46 -5.90
C ASP A 180 5.49 -21.43 -6.64
N LEU A 181 5.48 -20.70 -7.75
CA LEU A 181 4.33 -20.44 -8.60
C LEU A 181 4.80 -20.01 -9.98
N GLY A 182 4.22 -20.59 -11.03
CA GLY A 182 4.34 -20.11 -12.41
C GLY A 182 2.99 -19.76 -13.01
N VAL A 183 2.99 -18.96 -14.08
CA VAL A 183 1.78 -18.67 -14.85
C VAL A 183 1.96 -19.19 -16.28
N MET A 184 0.97 -19.94 -16.75
CA MET A 184 0.81 -20.33 -18.14
C MET A 184 -0.25 -19.43 -18.76
N PHE A 185 0.17 -18.57 -19.67
CA PHE A 185 -0.70 -17.67 -20.40
C PHE A 185 -1.23 -18.33 -21.68
N ILE A 186 -2.55 -18.38 -21.81
CA ILE A 186 -3.25 -18.87 -23.00
C ILE A 186 -3.79 -17.64 -23.76
N PRO A 187 -3.26 -17.27 -24.94
CA PRO A 187 -3.63 -16.04 -25.66
C PRO A 187 -4.94 -16.18 -26.45
N SER A 188 -5.93 -16.86 -25.88
CA SER A 188 -7.26 -17.04 -26.46
C SER A 188 -8.26 -17.35 -25.37
N GLU A 189 -9.26 -16.48 -25.23
CA GLU A 189 -10.33 -16.67 -24.25
C GLU A 189 -11.17 -17.91 -24.59
N SER A 190 -11.38 -18.20 -25.88
CA SER A 190 -12.14 -19.38 -26.30
C SER A 190 -11.42 -20.68 -25.98
N LEU A 191 -10.09 -20.73 -26.16
CA LEU A 191 -9.30 -21.89 -25.73
C LEU A 191 -9.26 -21.99 -24.20
N MET A 192 -9.19 -20.86 -23.49
CA MET A 192 -9.28 -20.84 -22.03
C MET A 192 -10.60 -21.43 -21.53
N GLN A 193 -11.74 -21.03 -22.12
CA GLN A 193 -13.06 -21.59 -21.79
C GLN A 193 -13.14 -23.09 -22.07
N LEU A 194 -12.52 -23.55 -23.16
CA LEU A 194 -12.41 -24.97 -23.45
C LEU A 194 -11.61 -25.71 -22.37
N ILE A 195 -10.47 -25.15 -21.94
CA ILE A 195 -9.66 -25.70 -20.86
C ILE A 195 -10.46 -25.74 -19.54
N ASP A 196 -11.21 -24.69 -19.22
CA ASP A 196 -12.08 -24.64 -18.04
C ASP A 196 -13.22 -25.68 -18.09
N SER A 197 -13.69 -26.05 -19.29
CA SER A 197 -14.69 -27.10 -19.46
C SER A 197 -14.17 -28.51 -19.20
N ILE A 198 -12.85 -28.72 -19.19
CA ILE A 198 -12.24 -30.02 -18.91
C ILE A 198 -12.17 -30.21 -17.40
N GLU A 199 -12.94 -31.18 -16.91
CA GLU A 199 -13.06 -31.50 -15.49
C GLU A 199 -11.69 -31.71 -14.82
N ASP A 200 -11.52 -31.04 -13.67
CA ASP A 200 -10.35 -31.07 -12.77
C ASP A 200 -9.00 -30.68 -13.40
N LEU A 201 -8.95 -30.22 -14.65
CA LEU A 201 -7.70 -29.98 -15.34
C LEU A 201 -6.85 -28.92 -14.64
N ARG A 202 -7.39 -27.71 -14.44
CA ARG A 202 -6.64 -26.61 -13.81
C ARG A 202 -6.30 -26.88 -12.35
N LEU A 203 -7.21 -27.53 -11.61
CA LEU A 203 -6.98 -27.93 -10.23
C LEU A 203 -5.82 -28.95 -10.14
N SER A 204 -5.78 -29.93 -11.05
CA SER A 204 -4.69 -30.90 -11.11
C SER A 204 -3.35 -30.24 -11.48
N ILE A 205 -3.35 -29.33 -12.46
CA ILE A 205 -2.15 -28.58 -12.85
C ILE A 205 -1.63 -27.73 -11.69
N PHE A 206 -2.52 -27.02 -10.99
CA PHE A 206 -2.10 -26.20 -9.85
C PHE A 206 -1.56 -27.05 -8.70
N ARG A 207 -2.22 -28.17 -8.37
CA ARG A 207 -1.78 -29.08 -7.31
C ARG A 207 -0.43 -29.73 -7.62
N ASP A 208 -0.26 -30.24 -8.83
CA ASP A 208 0.87 -31.11 -9.18
C ASP A 208 2.07 -30.28 -9.67
N SER A 209 1.81 -29.17 -10.39
CA SER A 209 2.83 -28.33 -11.00
C SER A 209 2.99 -26.94 -10.38
N ARG A 210 2.07 -26.49 -9.51
CA ARG A 210 2.06 -25.12 -8.96
C ARG A 210 2.04 -24.06 -10.07
N VAL A 211 1.31 -24.34 -11.14
CA VAL A 211 1.13 -23.42 -12.28
C VAL A 211 -0.31 -22.96 -12.36
N LEU A 212 -0.51 -21.65 -12.54
CA LEU A 212 -1.82 -21.07 -12.82
C LEU A 212 -2.01 -20.95 -14.33
N VAL A 213 -3.07 -21.57 -14.86
CA VAL A 213 -3.47 -21.40 -16.26
C VAL A 213 -4.44 -20.24 -16.36
N MET A 214 -4.12 -19.25 -17.19
CA MET A 214 -4.87 -18.00 -17.33
C MET A 214 -5.03 -17.57 -18.80
N GLY A 215 -6.23 -17.13 -19.16
CA GLY A 215 -6.49 -16.38 -20.39
C GLY A 215 -6.28 -14.88 -20.23
N PRO A 216 -6.46 -14.07 -21.29
CA PRO A 216 -6.18 -12.62 -21.29
C PRO A 216 -6.90 -11.87 -20.16
N ASN A 217 -8.19 -12.11 -19.98
CA ASN A 217 -9.00 -11.40 -18.99
C ASN A 217 -8.56 -11.76 -17.56
N SER A 218 -8.40 -13.06 -17.29
CA SER A 218 -8.00 -13.55 -15.98
C SER A 218 -6.58 -13.13 -15.61
N LEU A 219 -5.66 -13.09 -16.58
CA LEU A 219 -4.30 -12.64 -16.37
C LEU A 219 -4.27 -11.14 -16.05
N ALA A 220 -4.96 -10.31 -16.84
CA ALA A 220 -5.00 -8.88 -16.60
C ALA A 220 -5.56 -8.57 -15.19
N ALA A 221 -6.66 -9.22 -14.80
CA ALA A 221 -7.23 -9.07 -13.46
C ALA A 221 -6.25 -9.50 -12.35
N TYR A 222 -5.54 -10.61 -12.55
CA TYR A 222 -4.54 -11.10 -11.60
C TYR A 222 -3.36 -10.11 -11.46
N LEU A 223 -2.85 -9.60 -12.59
CA LEU A 223 -1.75 -8.64 -12.63
C LEU A 223 -2.15 -7.29 -12.02
N ILE A 224 -3.38 -6.82 -12.24
CA ILE A 224 -3.92 -5.62 -11.56
C ILE A 224 -3.93 -5.82 -10.04
N SER A 225 -4.29 -7.01 -9.56
CA SER A 225 -4.26 -7.32 -8.13
C SER A 225 -2.84 -7.25 -7.56
N ILE A 226 -1.84 -7.81 -8.28
CA ILE A 226 -0.42 -7.69 -7.91
C ILE A 226 0.02 -6.22 -7.91
N HIS A 227 -0.32 -5.46 -8.96
CA HIS A 227 0.01 -4.05 -9.07
C HIS A 227 -0.55 -3.21 -7.91
N MET A 228 -1.79 -3.49 -7.50
CA MET A 228 -2.37 -2.85 -6.31
C MET A 228 -1.62 -3.25 -5.02
N GLY A 229 -1.17 -4.50 -4.92
CA GLY A 229 -0.28 -4.95 -3.85
C GLY A 229 0.99 -4.11 -3.76
N PHE A 230 1.67 -3.84 -4.89
CA PHE A 230 2.85 -2.96 -4.92
C PHE A 230 2.54 -1.54 -4.48
N ARG A 231 1.39 -0.97 -4.90
CA ARG A 231 0.99 0.37 -4.51
C ARG A 231 0.75 0.46 -3.00
N ASN A 232 0.17 -0.57 -2.40
CA ASN A 232 -0.04 -0.62 -0.95
C ASN A 232 1.28 -0.78 -0.18
N LEU A 233 2.20 -1.61 -0.67
CA LEU A 233 3.56 -1.71 -0.10
C LEU A 233 4.29 -0.36 -0.12
N ALA A 234 4.29 0.32 -1.28
CA ALA A 234 4.93 1.63 -1.41
C ALA A 234 4.29 2.71 -0.53
N LEU A 235 2.98 2.62 -0.26
CA LEU A 235 2.30 3.51 0.69
C LEU A 235 2.70 3.22 2.14
N ASN A 236 2.84 1.94 2.51
CA ASN A 236 3.24 1.53 3.85
C ASN A 236 4.69 1.95 4.16
N GLU A 237 5.62 1.77 3.21
CA GLU A 237 7.02 2.22 3.36
C GLU A 237 7.10 3.73 3.61
N ARG A 238 6.34 4.53 2.87
CA ARG A 238 6.26 5.98 3.07
C ARG A 238 5.65 6.37 4.42
N ALA A 239 4.66 5.61 4.90
CA ALA A 239 4.07 5.86 6.21
C ALA A 239 5.07 5.55 7.35
N GLU A 240 5.90 4.52 7.18
CA GLU A 240 6.98 4.20 8.12
C GLU A 240 8.03 5.32 8.17
N GLU A 241 8.47 5.83 7.02
CA GLU A 241 9.36 7.00 6.94
C GLU A 241 8.79 8.23 7.67
N ILE A 242 7.49 8.53 7.46
CA ILE A 242 6.81 9.62 8.15
C ILE A 242 6.78 9.40 9.67
N LEU A 243 6.51 8.19 10.13
CA LEU A 243 6.49 7.87 11.57
C LEU A 243 7.87 8.03 12.21
N VAL A 244 8.94 7.68 11.51
CA VAL A 244 10.33 7.92 11.95
C VAL A 244 10.57 9.41 12.12
N GLU A 245 10.19 10.23 11.13
CA GLU A 245 10.35 11.69 11.22
C GLU A 245 9.49 12.32 12.32
N PHE A 246 8.26 11.85 12.52
CA PHE A 246 7.43 12.26 13.66
C PHE A 246 8.06 11.89 15.01
N GLY A 247 8.71 10.72 15.09
CA GLY A 247 9.47 10.30 16.27
C GLY A 247 10.65 11.22 16.57
N ASN A 248 11.36 11.68 15.53
CA ASN A 248 12.44 12.66 15.66
C ASN A 248 11.90 14.02 16.12
N LEU A 249 10.79 14.49 15.52
CA LEU A 249 10.15 15.75 15.90
C LEU A 249 9.66 15.74 17.34
N LYS A 250 9.09 14.62 17.82
CA LYS A 250 8.65 14.48 19.22
C LYS A 250 9.81 14.67 20.20
N LYS A 251 10.98 14.09 19.92
CA LYS A 251 12.17 14.27 20.77
C LYS A 251 12.63 15.73 20.82
N GLU A 252 12.54 16.44 19.70
CA GLU A 252 12.89 17.87 19.64
C GLU A 252 11.94 18.71 20.50
N PHE A 253 10.64 18.37 20.50
CA PHE A 253 9.64 19.01 21.37
C PHE A 253 9.90 18.74 22.86
N GLU A 254 10.24 17.51 23.24
CA GLU A 254 10.60 17.16 24.62
C GLU A 254 11.87 17.95 25.08
N SER A 255 12.85 18.09 24.19
CA SER A 255 14.05 18.90 24.43
C SER A 255 13.72 20.39 24.61
N PHE A 256 12.84 20.93 23.77
CA PHE A 256 12.37 22.31 23.87
C PHE A 256 11.57 22.56 25.15
N GLU A 257 10.72 21.62 25.57
CA GLU A 257 9.95 21.71 26.82
C GLU A 257 10.90 21.76 28.01
N SER A 258 11.89 20.86 28.07
CA SER A 258 12.90 20.86 29.13
C SER A 258 13.71 22.17 29.19
N SER A 259 14.10 22.69 28.03
CA SER A 259 14.81 23.97 27.92
C SER A 259 13.96 25.15 28.39
N THR A 260 12.65 25.11 28.11
CA THR A 260 11.69 26.12 28.53
C THR A 260 11.46 26.07 30.04
N GLU A 261 11.37 24.88 30.62
CA GLU A 261 11.27 24.69 32.08
C GLU A 261 12.50 25.25 32.80
N ASP A 262 13.70 24.98 32.27
CA ASP A 262 14.95 25.53 32.79
C ASP A 262 15.01 27.06 32.67
N LEU A 263 14.52 27.62 31.57
CA LEU A 263 14.42 29.06 31.38
C LEU A 263 13.47 29.70 32.41
N SER A 264 12.33 29.06 32.67
CA SER A 264 11.36 29.49 33.67
C SER A 264 11.97 29.49 35.09
N LYS A 265 12.66 28.41 35.48
CA LYS A 265 13.38 28.32 36.76
C LYS A 265 14.42 29.43 36.91
N LYS A 266 15.16 29.75 35.85
CA LYS A 266 16.14 30.85 35.85
C LYS A 266 15.47 32.21 36.00
N ALA A 267 14.34 32.44 35.32
CA ALA A 267 13.57 33.68 35.45
C ALA A 267 13.03 33.88 36.88
N GLU A 268 12.48 32.83 37.50
CA GLU A 268 12.06 32.89 38.91
C GLU A 268 13.22 33.19 39.87
N ALA A 269 14.39 32.58 39.62
CA ALA A 269 15.58 32.85 40.42
C ALA A 269 16.05 34.31 40.28
N MET A 270 15.97 34.88 39.08
CA MET A 270 16.25 36.30 38.84
C MET A 270 15.25 37.20 39.57
N LEU A 271 13.94 36.92 39.50
CA LEU A 271 12.92 37.68 40.22
C LEU A 271 13.18 37.69 41.73
N LYS A 272 13.50 36.52 42.33
CA LYS A 272 13.87 36.42 43.75
C LYS A 272 15.13 37.23 44.09
N ALA A 273 16.10 37.30 43.19
CA ALA A 273 17.32 38.10 43.39
C ALA A 273 17.01 39.60 43.36
N VAL A 274 16.11 40.05 42.47
CA VAL A 274 15.63 41.43 42.41
C VAL A 274 14.92 41.83 43.69
N ASP A 275 13.98 41.02 44.20
CA ASP A 275 13.26 41.28 45.46
C ASP A 275 14.21 41.44 46.65
N LYS A 276 15.26 40.60 46.70
CA LYS A 276 16.29 40.67 47.74
C LYS A 276 17.11 41.95 47.63
N HIS A 277 17.41 42.39 46.40
CA HIS A 277 18.10 43.65 46.15
C HIS A 277 17.26 44.85 46.60
N GLU A 278 15.98 44.88 46.23
CA GLU A 278 15.06 45.95 46.63
C GLU A 278 14.89 46.03 48.16
N THR A 279 14.79 44.89 48.83
CA THR A 279 14.73 44.83 50.30
C THR A 279 16.00 45.43 50.94
N ARG A 280 17.17 45.09 50.39
CA ARG A 280 18.46 45.61 50.87
C ARG A 280 18.59 47.11 50.60
N GLU A 281 18.13 47.59 49.45
CA GLU A 281 18.08 49.00 49.11
C GLU A 281 17.17 49.77 50.09
N ARG A 282 15.97 49.27 50.39
CA ARG A 282 15.07 49.87 51.40
C ARG A 282 15.72 49.93 52.78
N GLN A 283 16.42 48.88 53.20
CA GLN A 283 17.15 48.87 54.48
C GLN A 283 18.28 49.91 54.50
N MET A 284 19.02 50.02 53.39
CA MET A 284 20.10 51.00 53.23
C MET A 284 19.56 52.43 53.27
N ASN A 285 18.46 52.72 52.55
CA ASN A 285 17.79 54.02 52.59
C ASN A 285 17.29 54.39 54.00
N ARG A 286 16.79 53.40 54.77
CA ARG A 286 16.44 53.61 56.19
C ARG A 286 17.65 53.86 57.09
N ALA A 287 18.80 53.28 56.78
CA ALA A 287 20.04 53.54 57.52
C ALA A 287 20.59 54.94 57.21
N LEU A 288 20.54 55.34 55.94
CA LEU A 288 20.91 56.70 55.49
C LEU A 288 20.04 57.77 56.15
N LYS A 289 18.70 57.61 56.13
CA LYS A 289 17.79 58.55 56.81
C LYS A 289 18.07 58.69 58.32
N ARG A 290 18.35 57.59 59.00
CA ARG A 290 18.73 57.62 60.43
C ARG A 290 20.05 58.35 60.67
N MET A 291 21.00 58.25 59.75
CA MET A 291 22.25 59.02 59.83
C MET A 291 22.01 60.52 59.61
N GLU A 292 21.12 60.89 58.68
CA GLU A 292 20.73 62.27 58.45
C GLU A 292 20.02 62.87 59.68
N GLU A 293 19.10 62.13 60.31
CA GLU A 293 18.40 62.54 61.55
C GLU A 293 19.38 62.76 62.73
N ILE A 294 20.40 61.91 62.89
CA ILE A 294 21.47 62.10 63.89
C ILE A 294 22.37 63.32 63.58
N GLY A 295 22.49 63.68 62.30
CA GLY A 295 23.20 64.87 61.85
C GLY A 295 22.43 66.17 62.07
N GLU A 296 21.10 66.12 62.15
CA GLU A 296 20.24 67.27 62.47
C GLU A 296 20.08 67.48 63.98
N ASP A 297 19.96 66.42 64.79
CA ASP A 297 19.87 66.51 66.27
C ASP A 297 21.14 67.07 66.94
N ASN A 298 22.29 67.02 66.25
CA ASN A 298 23.55 67.64 66.69
C ASN A 298 23.68 69.13 66.30
N LYS A 299 22.79 69.67 65.45
CA LYS A 299 22.78 71.09 65.10
C LYS A 299 21.87 71.94 65.98
N ASP A 300 20.91 71.32 66.68
CA ASP A 300 19.99 72.02 67.59
C ASP A 300 20.46 72.02 69.06
N ASN A 301 21.65 71.48 69.36
CA ASN A 301 22.28 71.44 70.69
C ASN A 301 23.60 72.25 70.80
N GLU A 302 23.90 73.12 69.83
CA GLU A 302 24.89 74.22 69.95
C GLU A 302 24.21 75.59 69.93
#